data_AF-A0A7T1Y2Q6-F1
#
_entry.id   AF-A0A7T1Y2Q6-F1
#
_cell.length_a   1.000
_cell.length_b   1.000
_cell.length_c   1.000
_cell.angle_alpha   90.00
_cell.angle_beta   90.00
_cell.angle_gamma   90.00
#
_symmetry.space_group_name_H-M   'P 1'
#
loop_
_entity.id
_entity.type
_entity.pdbx_description
1 polymer ?
#
loop_
_entity_poly.entity_id
_entity_poly.type
_entity_poly.pdbx_seq_one_letter_code
_entity_poly.pdbx_strand_id
1 'polypeptide(L)' 'MPKSGPKQARVEPIRDAEDINLPVTGWHVIDETDPDNEIVVSEHETEVEALKAAEEYEQREE' A
#
# COMPACT_ATOMS: atom_id res chain seq x y z
N MET A 1 19.32 -11.22 -13.51
CA MET A 1 18.17 -10.39 -13.94
C MET A 1 17.82 -9.52 -12.75
N PRO A 2 17.76 -8.19 -12.86
CA PRO A 2 17.27 -7.40 -11.74
C PRO A 2 15.84 -7.87 -11.44
N LYS A 3 15.60 -8.33 -10.21
CA LYS A 3 14.31 -8.83 -9.75
C LYS A 3 13.36 -7.69 -9.34
N SER A 4 13.31 -6.61 -10.11
CA SER A 4 12.37 -5.52 -9.83
C SER A 4 11.69 -5.16 -11.13
N GLY A 5 10.39 -5.42 -11.19
CA GLY A 5 9.52 -4.75 -12.14
C GLY A 5 9.43 -3.24 -11.82
N PRO A 6 8.55 -2.49 -12.50
CA PRO A 6 8.23 -1.13 -12.07
C PRO A 6 7.78 -1.16 -10.60
N LYS A 7 8.00 -0.07 -9.85
CA LYS A 7 7.47 0.03 -8.48
C LYS A 7 5.96 -0.16 -8.52
N GLN A 8 5.45 -1.02 -7.65
CA GLN A 8 4.03 -1.30 -7.52
C GLN A 8 3.62 -1.13 -6.06
N ALA A 9 2.51 -0.44 -5.84
CA ALA A 9 1.96 -0.26 -4.51
C ALA A 9 0.46 -0.56 -4.46
N ARG A 10 0.06 -1.30 -3.43
CA ARG A 10 -1.34 -1.60 -3.12
C ARG A 10 -1.79 -0.80 -1.91
N VAL A 11 -3.07 -0.45 -1.90
CA VAL A 11 -3.73 0.14 -0.74
C VAL A 11 -4.56 -0.93 -0.02
N GLU A 12 -4.33 -1.12 1.28
CA GLU A 12 -5.10 -2.05 2.11
C GLU A 12 -5.79 -1.35 3.28
N PRO A 13 -7.08 -1.67 3.55
CA PRO A 13 -7.79 -1.12 4.70
C PRO A 13 -7.34 -1.75 6.02
N ILE A 14 -7.08 -0.91 7.01
CA ILE A 14 -6.78 -1.29 8.39
C ILE A 14 -8.08 -1.47 9.15
N ARG A 15 -8.17 -2.57 9.89
CA ARG A 15 -9.28 -2.88 10.80
C ARG A 15 -8.70 -3.41 12.10
N ASP A 16 -9.36 -3.11 13.22
CA ASP A 16 -8.94 -3.58 14.56
C ASP A 16 -8.92 -5.12 14.70
N ALA A 17 -9.62 -5.83 13.81
CA ALA A 17 -9.56 -7.27 13.68
C ALA A 17 -9.75 -7.68 12.21
N GLU A 18 -9.46 -8.94 11.88
CA GLU A 18 -9.63 -9.52 10.53
C GLU A 18 -11.11 -9.64 10.06
N ASP A 19 -12.05 -9.04 10.79
CA ASP A 19 -13.46 -9.04 10.42
C ASP A 19 -13.77 -7.94 9.39
N ILE A 20 -14.17 -8.36 8.19
CA ILE A 20 -14.50 -7.47 7.07
C ILE A 20 -15.70 -6.54 7.34
N ASN A 21 -16.54 -6.87 8.32
CA ASN A 21 -17.69 -6.05 8.71
C ASN A 21 -17.31 -4.91 9.66
N LEU A 22 -16.09 -4.88 10.18
CA LEU A 22 -15.63 -3.79 11.03
C LEU A 22 -15.34 -2.53 10.19
N PRO A 23 -15.57 -1.34 10.79
CA PRO A 23 -15.22 -0.09 10.14
C PRO A 23 -13.72 -0.04 9.85
N VAL A 24 -13.38 0.57 8.72
CA VAL A 24 -11.99 0.86 8.37
C VAL A 24 -11.49 1.98 9.29
N THR A 25 -10.39 1.75 9.98
CA THR A 25 -9.77 2.70 10.91
C THR A 25 -8.59 3.46 10.30
N GLY A 26 -8.09 2.98 9.16
CA GLY A 26 -7.03 3.62 8.37
C GLY A 26 -6.70 2.81 7.12
N TRP A 27 -5.65 3.21 6.42
CA TRP A 27 -5.25 2.62 5.14
C TRP A 27 -3.73 2.49 5.05
N HIS A 28 -3.23 1.28 4.77
CA HIS A 28 -1.83 1.03 4.47
C HIS A 28 -1.56 1.18 2.99
N VAL A 29 -0.42 1.78 2.66
CA VAL A 29 0.21 1.66 1.35
C VAL A 29 1.31 0.62 1.49
N ILE A 30 1.24 -0.44 0.68
CA ILE A 30 2.12 -1.59 0.72
C ILE A 30 2.90 -1.63 -0.59
N ASP A 31 4.22 -1.63 -0.52
CA ASP A 31 5.07 -1.93 -1.66
C ASP A 31 4.98 -3.42 -1.98
N GLU A 32 4.53 -3.75 -3.18
CA GLU A 32 4.43 -5.11 -3.72
C GLU A 32 5.36 -5.33 -4.93
N THR A 33 6.35 -4.45 -5.11
CA THR A 33 7.35 -4.56 -6.20
C THR A 33 8.08 -5.91 -6.17
N ASP A 34 8.32 -6.45 -4.97
CA ASP A 34 8.74 -7.83 -4.77
C ASP A 34 7.59 -8.61 -4.10
N PRO A 35 6.92 -9.55 -4.79
CA PRO A 35 5.82 -10.32 -4.23
C PRO A 35 6.25 -11.24 -3.08
N ASP A 36 7.56 -11.56 -2.98
CA ASP A 36 8.10 -12.34 -1.85
C ASP A 36 8.42 -11.44 -0.63
N ASN A 37 8.36 -10.11 -0.78
CA ASN A 37 8.75 -9.15 0.25
C ASN A 37 7.87 -7.88 0.23
N GLU A 38 6.60 -8.07 0.59
CA GLU A 38 5.62 -6.99 0.72
C GLU A 38 5.88 -6.20 2.01
N ILE A 39 5.98 -4.87 1.91
CA ILE A 39 6.26 -4.01 3.08
C ILE A 39 5.31 -2.81 3.14
N VAL A 40 4.84 -2.46 4.34
CA VAL A 40 4.07 -1.23 4.55
C VAL A 40 5.02 -0.03 4.45
N VAL A 41 4.78 0.85 3.49
CA VAL A 41 5.59 2.05 3.25
C VAL A 41 4.96 3.31 3.86
N SER A 42 3.64 3.35 4.03
CA SER A 42 2.95 4.44 4.73
C SER A 42 1.55 4.05 5.22
N GLU A 43 1.01 4.84 6.15
CA GLU A 43 -0.34 4.69 6.71
C GLU A 43 -1.06 6.04 6.66
N HIS A 44 -2.35 6.03 6.30
CA HIS A 44 -3.18 7.22 6.15
C HIS A 44 -4.57 7.03 6.78
N GLU A 45 -5.20 8.12 7.20
CA GLU A 45 -6.56 8.09 7.77
C GLU A 45 -7.64 7.89 6.70
N THR A 46 -7.39 8.36 5.47
CA THR A 46 -8.36 8.29 4.36
C THR A 46 -7.86 7.49 3.17
N GLU A 47 -8.78 6.83 2.47
CA GLU A 47 -8.49 6.03 1.27
C GLU A 47 -7.87 6.90 0.17
N VAL A 48 -8.37 8.13 0.03
CA VAL A 48 -7.91 9.06 -1.01
C VAL A 48 -6.45 9.48 -0.79
N GLU A 49 -6.03 9.66 0.47
CA GLU A 49 -4.63 9.96 0.80
C GLU A 49 -3.72 8.75 0.53
N ALA A 50 -4.15 7.55 0.92
CA ALA A 50 -3.41 6.33 0.65
C ALA A 50 -3.27 6.05 -0.86
N LEU A 51 -4.34 6.25 -1.65
CA LEU A 51 -4.31 6.08 -3.11
C LEU A 51 -3.34 7.06 -3.77
N LYS A 52 -3.35 8.33 -3.36
CA LYS A 52 -2.38 9.33 -3.87
C LYS A 52 -0.96 8.95 -3.51
N ALA A 53 -0.72 8.53 -2.27
CA ALA A 53 0.61 8.11 -1.83
C ALA A 53 1.10 6.86 -2.58
N ALA A 54 0.21 5.90 -2.88
CA ALA A 54 0.52 4.75 -3.72
C ALA A 54 0.88 5.17 -5.15
N GLU A 55 0.07 6.02 -5.78
CA GLU A 55 0.35 6.55 -7.12
C GLU A 55 1.69 7.32 -7.17
N GLU A 56 1.96 8.17 -6.17
CA GLU A 56 3.24 8.88 -6.05
C GLU A 56 4.42 7.93 -5.83
N TYR A 57 4.22 6.80 -5.13
CA TYR A 57 5.24 5.79 -4.93
C TYR A 57 5.62 5.11 -6.24
N GLU A 58 4.62 4.73 -7.05
CA GLU A 58 4.81 4.09 -8.35
C GLU A 58 5.45 5.04 -9.38
N GLN A 59 5.08 6.33 -9.34
CA GLN A 59 5.62 7.34 -10.26
C GLN A 59 7.05 7.80 -9.92
N ARG A 60 7.59 7.46 -8.73
CA ARG A 60 9.00 7.74 -8.41
C ARG A 60 9.91 6.83 -9.22
N GLU A 61 10.24 7.27 -10.43
CA GLU A 61 11.40 6.76 -11.17
C GLU A 61 12.67 7.01 -10.33
N GLU A 62 13.54 6.00 -10.23
CA GLU A 62 14.90 6.13 -9.66
C GLU A 62 15.87 6.80 -10.61
#